data_AF-A0A1V4XTD5-F1
#
_entry.id   AF-A0A1V4XTD5-F1
#
_cell.length_a   1.000
_cell.length_b   1.000
_cell.length_c   1.000
_cell.angle_alpha   90.00
_cell.angle_beta   90.00
_cell.angle_gamma   90.00
#
_symmetry.space_group_name_H-M   'P 1'
#
loop_
_entity.id
_entity.type
_entity.pdbx_description
1 polymer ?
#
loop_
_entity_poly.entity_id
_entity_poly.type
_entity_poly.pdbx_seq_one_letter_code
_entity_poly.pdbx_strand_id
1 'polypeptide(L)' 'MEDFEGEKALLEEAKAGIPVADETELREAMLSLLADPDALRCRGEQGRLAVAANAGAARRYADLIGSHLEKQ' A
#
# COMPACT_ATOMS: atom_id res chain seq x y z
N MET A 1 3.92 8.11 -8.10
CA MET A 1 3.91 6.65 -7.86
C MET A 1 3.80 5.88 -9.19
N GLU A 2 4.23 6.45 -10.32
CA GLU A 2 4.03 5.82 -11.64
C GLU A 2 4.80 4.50 -11.80
N ASP A 3 5.92 4.34 -11.09
CA ASP A 3 6.68 3.08 -11.04
C ASP A 3 6.13 2.06 -10.01
N PHE A 4 5.12 2.45 -9.22
CA PHE A 4 4.58 1.70 -8.06
C PHE A 4 3.05 1.70 -8.04
N GLU A 5 2.42 1.59 -9.21
CA GLU A 5 0.96 1.60 -9.34
C GLU A 5 0.28 0.46 -8.58
N GLY A 6 0.95 -0.69 -8.44
CA GLY A 6 0.47 -1.82 -7.65
C GLY A 6 0.41 -1.51 -6.16
N GLU A 7 1.47 -0.93 -5.61
CA GLU A 7 1.56 -0.50 -4.22
C GLU A 7 0.59 0.65 -3.92
N LYS A 8 0.41 1.57 -4.86
CA LYS A 8 -0.59 2.63 -4.77
C LYS A 8 -1.99 2.05 -4.66
N ALA A 9 -2.38 1.18 -5.59
CA ALA A 9 -3.69 0.53 -5.60
C ALA A 9 -3.92 -0.26 -4.30
N LEU A 10 -2.90 -0.97 -3.82
CA LEU A 10 -2.95 -1.70 -2.56
C LEU A 10 -3.29 -0.80 -1.37
N LEU A 11 -2.60 0.34 -1.25
CA LEU A 11 -2.78 1.26 -0.13
C LEU A 11 -4.10 2.02 -0.23
N GLU A 12 -4.59 2.32 -1.43
CA GLU A 12 -5.89 2.94 -1.66
C GLU A 12 -7.05 1.97 -1.33
N GLU A 13 -6.97 0.72 -1.78
CA GLU A 13 -7.96 -0.32 -1.46
C GLU A 13 -8.04 -0.59 0.04
N ALA A 14 -6.88 -0.66 0.71
CA ALA A 14 -6.79 -0.81 2.15
C ALA A 14 -7.17 0.45 2.94
N LYS A 15 -7.48 1.58 2.26
CA LYS A 15 -7.68 2.91 2.88
C LYS A 15 -6.53 3.34 3.78
N ALA A 16 -5.33 2.83 3.49
CA ALA A 16 -4.11 3.04 4.25
C ALA A 16 -3.33 4.27 3.72
N GLY A 17 -3.38 4.54 2.41
CA GLY A 17 -2.70 5.66 1.76
C GLY A 17 -3.57 6.91 1.57
N ILE A 18 -2.94 8.09 1.53
CA ILE A 18 -3.55 9.35 1.09
C ILE A 18 -2.70 9.85 -0.09
N PRO A 19 -3.20 9.81 -1.33
CA PRO A 19 -2.50 10.45 -2.43
C PRO A 19 -2.56 11.96 -2.24
N VAL A 20 -1.41 12.61 -2.42
CA VAL A 20 -1.27 14.07 -2.39
C VAL A 20 -0.52 14.52 -3.62
N ALA A 21 -0.96 15.62 -4.23
CA ALA A 21 -0.37 16.17 -5.44
C ALA A 21 0.75 17.18 -5.14
N ASP A 22 0.70 17.83 -3.97
CA ASP A 22 1.61 18.90 -3.60
C ASP A 22 1.85 19.03 -2.08
N GLU A 23 2.69 20.00 -1.71
CA GLU A 23 3.07 20.29 -0.33
C GLU A 23 1.92 20.81 0.53
N THR A 24 0.93 21.48 -0.07
CA THR A 24 -0.22 22.02 0.67
C THR A 24 -1.15 20.87 1.04
N GLU A 25 -1.46 20.00 0.10
CA GLU A 25 -2.23 18.79 0.36
C GLU A 25 -1.53 17.87 1.38
N LEU A 26 -0.20 17.72 1.29
CA LEU A 26 0.58 16.97 2.27
C LEU A 26 0.39 17.54 3.68
N ARG A 27 0.57 18.86 3.84
CA ARG A 27 0.42 19.54 5.14
C ARG A 27 -0.99 19.32 5.71
N GLU A 28 -2.01 19.50 4.89
CA GLU A 28 -3.41 19.36 5.30
C GLU A 28 -3.75 17.92 5.69
N ALA A 29 -3.31 16.94 4.90
CA ALA A 29 -3.49 15.52 5.21
C ALA A 29 -2.81 15.13 6.52
N MET A 30 -1.58 15.61 6.77
CA MET A 30 -0.88 15.37 8.03
C MET A 30 -1.63 15.94 9.23
N LEU A 31 -2.09 17.20 9.15
CA LEU A 31 -2.83 17.83 10.24
C LEU A 31 -4.17 17.14 10.49
N SER A 32 -4.88 16.74 9.44
CA SER A 32 -6.14 15.99 9.52
C SER A 32 -5.95 14.65 10.25
N LEU A 33 -4.89 13.91 9.93
CA LEU A 33 -4.56 12.65 10.61
C LEU A 33 -4.23 12.85 12.10
N LEU A 34 -3.52 13.91 12.44
CA LEU A 34 -3.17 14.20 13.84
C LEU A 34 -4.37 14.70 14.65
N ALA A 35 -5.38 15.28 14.00
CA ALA A 35 -6.60 15.74 14.64
C ALA A 35 -7.54 14.60 15.08
N ASP A 36 -7.42 13.42 14.46
CA ASP A 36 -8.17 12.20 14.82
C ASP A 36 -7.23 10.99 15.03
N PRO A 37 -6.68 10.83 16.25
CA PRO A 37 -5.76 9.75 16.58
C PRO A 37 -6.34 8.34 16.39
N ASP A 38 -7.65 8.16 16.56
CA ASP A 38 -8.30 6.86 16.39
C ASP A 38 -8.43 6.49 14.92
N ALA A 39 -8.82 7.44 14.07
CA ALA A 39 -8.80 7.24 12.63
C ALA A 39 -7.38 6.96 12.12
N LEU A 40 -6.39 7.68 12.63
CA LEU A 40 -4.97 7.45 12.30
C LEU A 40 -4.52 6.04 12.69
N ARG A 41 -4.85 5.58 13.90
CA ARG A 41 -4.51 4.22 14.35
C ARG A 41 -5.21 3.15 13.51
N CYS A 42 -6.49 3.33 13.22
CA CYS A 42 -7.25 2.39 12.38
C CYS A 42 -6.63 2.28 10.98
N ARG A 43 -6.32 3.42 10.35
CA ARG A 43 -5.66 3.51 9.06
C ARG A 43 -4.28 2.81 9.07
N GLY A 44 -3.47 3.04 10.10
CA GLY A 44 -2.18 2.39 10.26
C GLY A 44 -2.28 0.86 10.36
N GLU A 45 -3.28 0.36 11.08
CA GLU A 45 -3.52 -1.08 11.20
C GLU A 45 -3.95 -1.71 9.85
N GLN A 46 -4.79 -1.03 9.07
CA GLN A 46 -5.13 -1.50 7.72
C GLN A 46 -3.89 -1.55 6.81
N GLY A 47 -3.02 -0.54 6.89
CA GLY A 47 -1.75 -0.55 6.17
C GLY A 47 -0.86 -1.72 6.57
N ARG A 48 -0.75 -2.01 7.87
CA ARG A 48 0.00 -3.16 8.37
C ARG A 48 -0.53 -4.49 7.84
N LEU A 49 -1.86 -4.67 7.84
CA LEU A 49 -2.51 -5.88 7.32
C LEU A 49 -2.29 -6.04 5.82
N ALA A 50 -2.42 -4.95 5.05
CA ALA A 50 -2.19 -4.96 3.60
C ALA A 50 -0.75 -5.36 3.24
N VAL A 51 0.24 -4.79 3.94
CA VAL A 51 1.66 -5.16 3.76
C VAL A 51 1.90 -6.61 4.16
N ALA A 52 1.35 -7.06 5.29
CA ALA A 52 1.52 -8.45 5.75
C ALA A 52 0.90 -9.47 4.78
N ALA A 53 -0.27 -9.19 4.20
CA ALA A 53 -0.92 -10.05 3.21
C ALA A 53 -0.11 -10.17 1.90
N ASN A 54 0.67 -9.13 1.57
CA ASN A 54 1.50 -9.08 0.38
C ASN A 54 2.96 -9.49 0.64
N ALA A 55 3.31 -9.80 1.90
CA ALA A 55 4.60 -10.37 2.23
C ALA A 55 4.82 -11.69 1.45
N GLY A 56 5.94 -11.77 0.74
CA GLY A 56 6.26 -12.93 -0.11
C GLY A 56 5.59 -12.94 -1.48
N ALA A 57 4.87 -11.88 -1.89
CA ALA A 57 4.30 -11.78 -3.24
C ALA A 57 5.37 -11.95 -4.33
N ALA A 58 6.53 -11.30 -4.17
CA ALA A 58 7.67 -11.45 -5.08
C ALA A 58 8.10 -12.92 -5.24
N ARG A 59 8.12 -13.69 -4.15
CA ARG A 59 8.47 -15.12 -4.20
C ARG A 59 7.39 -15.95 -4.89
N ARG A 60 6.11 -15.71 -4.58
CA ARG A 60 4.99 -16.38 -5.26
C ARG A 60 5.01 -16.13 -6.77
N TYR A 61 5.31 -14.91 -7.20
CA TYR A 61 5.45 -14.59 -8.62
C TYR A 61 6.66 -15.26 -9.26
N ALA A 62 7.81 -15.29 -8.58
CA ALA A 62 8.99 -16.01 -9.05
C ALA A 62 8.72 -17.51 -9.24
N ASP A 63 8.06 -18.14 -8.26
CA ASP A 63 7.68 -19.56 -8.32
C ASP A 63 6.67 -19.83 -9.45
N LEU A 64 5.69 -18.94 -9.66
CA LEU A 64 4.72 -19.04 -10.76
C LEU A 64 5.41 -18.98 -12.12
N ILE A 65 6.32 -18.04 -12.32
CA ILE A 65 7.10 -17.88 -13.56
C ILE A 65 7.95 -19.12 -13.80
N GLY A 66 8.68 -19.59 -12.78
CA GLY A 66 9.51 -20.81 -12.86
C GLY A 66 8.69 -22.03 -13.30
N SER A 67 7.52 -22.24 -12.68
CA SER A 67 6.64 -23.37 -13.02
C SER A 67 6.09 -23.36 -14.45
N HIS A 68 6.02 -22.20 -15.10
CA HIS A 68 5.59 -22.07 -16.49
C HIS A 68 6.74 -22.24 -17.49
N LEU A 69 7.97 -21.91 -17.07
CA LEU A 69 9.17 -22.10 -17.89
C LEU A 69 9.61 -23.57 -17.93
N GLU A 70 9.40 -24.34 -16.86
CA GLU A 70 9.74 -25.78 -16.81
C GLU A 70 8.76 -26.68 -17.59
N LYS A 71 7.60 -26.16 -18.01
CA LYS A 71 6.57 -26.90 -18.76
C LYS A 71 6.65 -26.72 -20.28
N GLN A 72 7.68 -26.04 -20.79
CA GLN A 72 7.98 -25.91 -22.23
C GLN A 72 9.18 -26.79 -22.60
#